data_AF-A0A9W7D529-F1
#
_entry.id   AF-A0A9W7D529-F1
#
_cell.length_a   1.000
_cell.length_b   1.000
_cell.length_c   1.000
_cell.angle_alpha   90.00
_cell.angle_beta   90.00
_cell.angle_gamma   90.00
#
_symmetry.space_group_name_H-M   'P 1'
#
loop_
_entity.id
_entity.type
_entity.pdbx_description
1 polymer ?
#
loop_
_entity_poly.entity_id
_entity_poly.type
_entity_poly.pdbx_seq_one_letter_code
_entity_poly.pdbx_strand_id
1 'polypeptide(L)'
;MSWKLKSAASWFTTVLVGVLLSTTNSQQVGTNCSEPRIRRSWDAYNVTEKALYLEAVGVAMDRGFQLKFVQLHVEYMSELEAHRNCMFIYWHRMMLLGYENMLRSLDPKYRCLTLPYWDHLSGTARKSAGTCSNMWDCTAAITDSGSRINTLTGRAGGLSQSLKIYDTVIRSTASSTVCTNGDPVSHFCGNNTVCAKCMIRSLKAPSYPADAFFGSVYKQIFTSSVYDTFRSYIEQGVHSKLA
;
A
#
# COMPACT_ATOMS: atom_id res chain seq x y z
N MET A 1 -60.99 -54.61 -20.85
CA MET A 1 -60.76 -55.75 -19.94
C MET A 1 -59.37 -56.30 -20.23
N SER A 2 -58.54 -56.42 -19.20
CA SER A 2 -57.25 -57.13 -19.14
C SER A 2 -56.03 -56.61 -19.93
N TRP A 3 -55.02 -56.25 -19.15
CA TRP A 3 -53.60 -56.05 -19.49
C TRP A 3 -52.91 -57.31 -20.02
N LYS A 4 -51.77 -57.13 -20.72
CA LYS A 4 -50.46 -57.66 -20.30
C LYS A 4 -49.30 -56.98 -21.07
N LEU A 5 -48.40 -56.35 -20.29
CA LEU A 5 -47.06 -55.87 -20.67
C LEU A 5 -46.08 -57.04 -20.79
N LYS A 6 -45.13 -56.99 -21.74
CA LYS A 6 -43.70 -57.40 -21.61
C LYS A 6 -42.88 -56.62 -22.65
N SER A 7 -42.21 -55.55 -22.26
CA SER A 7 -40.80 -55.48 -21.82
C SER A 7 -39.84 -55.28 -23.00
N ALA A 8 -39.51 -54.00 -23.26
CA ALA A 8 -38.43 -53.58 -24.14
C ALA A 8 -37.13 -53.49 -23.33
N ALA A 9 -36.11 -54.25 -23.72
CA ALA A 9 -34.76 -54.11 -23.21
C ALA A 9 -34.06 -52.95 -23.97
N SER A 10 -34.13 -51.74 -23.40
CA SER A 10 -33.36 -50.59 -23.87
C SER A 10 -32.06 -50.51 -23.08
N TRP A 11 -30.95 -50.67 -23.78
CA TRP A 11 -29.60 -50.50 -23.26
C TRP A 11 -29.38 -49.01 -22.92
N PHE A 12 -29.29 -48.68 -21.63
CA PHE A 12 -28.84 -47.37 -21.19
C PHE A 12 -27.31 -47.42 -21.00
N THR A 13 -26.56 -46.95 -21.99
CA THR A 13 -25.17 -46.56 -21.80
C THR A 13 -25.13 -45.24 -21.03
N THR A 14 -24.77 -45.30 -19.75
CA THR A 14 -24.45 -44.15 -18.91
C THR A 14 -23.13 -43.53 -19.39
N VAL A 15 -23.20 -42.41 -20.10
CA VAL A 15 -22.03 -41.56 -20.35
C VAL A 15 -21.87 -40.65 -19.13
N LEU A 16 -20.96 -41.05 -18.24
CA LEU A 16 -20.54 -40.25 -17.10
C LEU A 16 -19.56 -39.18 -17.60
N VAL A 17 -20.07 -38.00 -17.96
CA VAL A 17 -19.23 -36.84 -18.24
C VAL A 17 -18.68 -36.34 -16.92
N GLY A 18 -17.46 -36.78 -16.57
CA GLY A 18 -16.70 -36.18 -15.50
C GLY A 18 -16.35 -34.75 -15.87
N VAL A 19 -17.04 -33.78 -15.27
CA VAL A 19 -16.60 -32.38 -15.27
C VAL A 19 -15.34 -32.32 -14.41
N LEU A 20 -14.19 -32.49 -15.04
CA LEU A 20 -12.91 -32.10 -14.45
C LEU A 20 -12.96 -30.58 -14.28
N LEU A 21 -13.18 -30.12 -13.05
CA LEU A 21 -12.83 -28.77 -12.65
C LEU A 21 -11.32 -28.65 -12.79
N SER A 22 -10.86 -28.22 -13.96
CA SER A 22 -9.48 -27.79 -14.16
C SER A 22 -9.27 -26.52 -13.33
N THR A 23 -8.76 -26.68 -12.10
CA THR A 23 -8.14 -25.58 -11.37
C THR A 23 -6.80 -25.31 -12.04
N THR A 24 -6.82 -24.65 -13.20
CA THR A 24 -5.61 -24.06 -13.75
C THR A 24 -5.19 -22.95 -12.80
N ASN A 25 -4.35 -23.28 -11.83
CA ASN A 25 -3.48 -22.28 -11.21
C ASN A 25 -2.59 -21.76 -12.33
N SER A 26 -3.05 -20.71 -13.01
CA SER A 26 -2.26 -19.97 -13.97
C SER A 26 -1.06 -19.41 -13.22
N GLN A 27 0.03 -20.16 -13.25
CA GLN A 27 1.30 -19.77 -12.67
C GLN A 27 1.69 -18.45 -13.34
N GLN A 28 1.62 -17.35 -12.58
CA GLN A 28 1.95 -16.04 -13.14
C GLN A 28 3.39 -16.08 -13.62
N VAL A 29 3.62 -15.69 -14.88
CA VAL A 29 4.96 -15.67 -15.49
C VAL A 29 5.94 -14.99 -14.53
N GLY A 30 6.96 -15.73 -14.11
CA GLY A 30 8.04 -15.23 -13.25
C GLY A 30 7.86 -15.40 -11.74
N THR A 31 6.78 -16.00 -11.22
CA THR A 31 6.67 -16.27 -9.77
C THR A 31 5.96 -17.59 -9.43
N ASN A 32 6.56 -18.44 -8.59
CA ASN A 32 5.98 -19.67 -8.02
C ASN A 32 4.90 -19.37 -6.95
N CYS A 33 3.90 -18.56 -7.31
CA CYS A 33 2.77 -18.20 -6.47
C CYS A 33 1.51 -18.88 -7.00
N SER A 34 0.71 -19.46 -6.11
CA SER A 34 -0.54 -20.14 -6.46
C SER A 34 -1.63 -19.14 -6.86
N GLU A 35 -1.60 -17.94 -6.28
CA GLU A 35 -2.61 -16.90 -6.48
C GLU A 35 -2.11 -15.78 -7.40
N PRO A 36 -3.02 -15.14 -8.16
CA PRO A 36 -2.69 -13.93 -8.89
C PRO A 36 -2.33 -12.79 -7.94
N ARG A 37 -1.46 -11.88 -8.38
CA ARG A 37 -1.18 -10.62 -7.69
C ARG A 37 -2.44 -9.75 -7.60
N ILE A 38 -3.02 -9.67 -6.39
CA ILE A 38 -4.14 -8.78 -6.07
C ILE A 38 -3.71 -7.82 -4.97
N ARG A 39 -3.65 -6.52 -5.28
CA ARG A 39 -3.45 -5.48 -4.27
C ARG A 39 -4.75 -5.27 -3.50
N ARG A 40 -4.69 -5.30 -2.17
CA ARG A 40 -5.85 -5.09 -1.28
C ARG A 40 -5.57 -3.95 -0.32
N SER A 41 -6.64 -3.42 0.26
CA SER A 41 -6.55 -2.41 1.31
C SER A 41 -5.72 -2.96 2.47
N TRP A 42 -4.93 -2.10 3.11
CA TRP A 42 -4.23 -2.44 4.37
C TRP A 42 -5.20 -2.94 5.44
N ASP A 43 -6.43 -2.42 5.46
CA ASP A 43 -7.47 -2.81 6.41
C ASP A 43 -7.98 -4.25 6.15
N ALA A 44 -7.76 -4.81 4.95
CA ALA A 44 -8.15 -6.16 4.59
C ALA A 44 -7.03 -7.20 4.83
N TYR A 45 -5.81 -6.76 5.16
CA TYR A 45 -4.72 -7.66 5.49
C TYR A 45 -4.89 -8.22 6.90
N ASN A 46 -4.68 -9.52 7.06
CA ASN A 46 -4.61 -10.15 8.38
C ASN A 46 -3.24 -9.88 9.07
N VAL A 47 -3.12 -10.28 10.34
CA VAL A 47 -1.91 -10.03 11.15
C VAL A 47 -0.65 -10.59 10.49
N THR A 48 -0.72 -11.81 9.93
CA THR A 48 0.43 -12.46 9.28
C THR A 48 0.84 -11.73 7.99
N GLU A 49 -0.13 -11.29 7.19
CA GLU A 49 0.12 -10.54 5.96
C GLU A 49 0.75 -9.18 6.23
N LYS A 50 0.25 -8.47 7.26
CA LYS A 50 0.84 -7.22 7.73
C LYS A 50 2.27 -7.44 8.21
N ALA A 51 2.49 -8.45 9.06
CA ALA A 51 3.81 -8.78 9.59
C ALA A 51 4.80 -9.11 8.46
N LEU A 52 4.40 -9.93 7.49
CA LEU A 52 5.25 -10.27 6.33
C LEU A 52 5.62 -9.03 5.50
N TYR A 53 4.67 -8.12 5.30
CA TYR A 53 4.91 -6.87 4.58
C TYR A 53 5.87 -5.94 5.33
N LEU A 54 5.60 -5.66 6.61
CA LEU A 54 6.43 -4.77 7.41
C LEU A 54 7.84 -5.33 7.58
N GLU A 55 7.98 -6.64 7.77
CA GLU A 55 9.29 -7.30 7.82
C GLU A 55 10.06 -7.10 6.51
N ALA A 56 9.42 -7.32 5.34
CA ALA A 56 10.06 -7.10 4.05
C ALA A 56 10.53 -5.65 3.88
N VAL A 57 9.72 -4.68 4.31
CA VAL A 57 10.07 -3.25 4.30
C VAL A 57 11.24 -2.97 5.24
N GLY A 58 11.26 -3.55 6.44
CA GLY A 58 12.38 -3.44 7.39
C GLY A 58 13.69 -3.98 6.79
N VAL A 59 13.65 -5.16 6.17
CA VAL A 59 14.81 -5.73 5.45
C VAL A 59 15.25 -4.84 4.28
N ALA A 60 14.31 -4.25 3.55
CA ALA A 60 14.63 -3.29 2.49
C ALA A 60 15.31 -2.03 3.02
N MET A 61 14.93 -1.56 4.21
CA MET A 61 15.57 -0.44 4.89
C MET A 61 16.98 -0.80 5.36
N ASP A 62 17.17 -1.97 5.99
CA ASP A 62 18.48 -2.45 6.45
C ASP A 62 19.48 -2.59 5.29
N ARG A 63 19.02 -3.07 4.13
CA ARG A 63 19.85 -3.21 2.92
C ARG A 63 20.02 -1.89 2.14
N GLY A 64 19.44 -0.78 2.63
CA GLY A 64 19.50 0.53 1.98
C GLY A 64 18.65 0.67 0.71
N PHE A 65 17.85 -0.34 0.35
CA PHE A 65 16.99 -0.28 -0.84
C PHE A 65 15.85 0.72 -0.68
N GLN A 66 15.28 0.86 0.52
CA GLN A 66 14.29 1.92 0.79
C GLN A 66 14.85 3.29 0.41
N LEU A 67 16.08 3.58 0.83
CA LEU A 67 16.75 4.86 0.57
C LEU A 67 17.04 5.07 -0.93
N LYS A 68 17.31 4.00 -1.69
CA LYS A 68 17.45 4.09 -3.15
C LYS A 68 16.15 4.47 -3.84
N PHE A 69 15.00 3.94 -3.43
CA PHE A 69 13.72 4.37 -4.00
C PHE A 69 13.37 5.81 -3.64
N VAL A 70 13.71 6.27 -2.43
CA VAL A 70 13.62 7.70 -2.08
C VAL A 70 14.51 8.53 -3.01
N GLN A 71 15.76 8.11 -3.24
CA GLN A 71 16.67 8.80 -4.16
C GLN A 71 16.12 8.86 -5.58
N LEU A 72 15.62 7.74 -6.10
CA LEU A 72 15.03 7.69 -7.44
C LEU A 72 13.84 8.62 -7.57
N HIS A 73 13.05 8.86 -6.51
CA HIS A 73 11.91 9.77 -6.59
C HIS A 73 12.30 11.26 -6.52
N VAL A 74 13.41 11.58 -5.85
CA VAL A 74 13.83 12.98 -5.60
C VAL A 74 15.01 13.43 -6.45
N GLU A 75 15.61 12.51 -7.21
CA GLU A 75 16.60 12.86 -8.23
C GLU A 75 15.94 13.77 -9.28
N TYR A 76 16.67 14.81 -9.70
CA TYR A 76 16.12 15.93 -10.46
C TYR A 76 15.38 15.50 -11.74
N MET A 77 16.01 14.66 -12.56
CA MET A 77 15.39 14.22 -13.81
C MET A 77 14.19 13.31 -13.54
N SER A 78 14.33 12.44 -12.55
CA SER A 78 13.27 11.51 -12.14
C SER A 78 12.06 12.24 -11.55
N GLU A 79 12.24 13.34 -10.80
CA GLU A 79 11.14 14.17 -10.28
C GLU A 79 10.37 14.85 -11.43
N LEU A 80 11.09 15.37 -12.43
CA LEU A 80 10.48 15.96 -13.62
C LEU A 80 9.67 14.95 -14.43
N GLU A 81 10.07 13.68 -14.43
CA GLU A 81 9.30 12.58 -15.02
C GLU A 81 8.15 12.11 -14.12
N ALA A 82 8.32 12.20 -12.80
CA ALA A 82 7.32 11.78 -11.83
C ALA A 82 6.15 12.75 -11.72
N HIS A 83 6.37 14.06 -11.83
CA HIS A 83 5.36 15.08 -11.49
C HIS A 83 5.13 16.10 -12.60
N ARG A 84 3.92 16.70 -12.58
CA ARG A 84 3.50 17.84 -13.42
C ARG A 84 3.59 17.60 -14.92
N ASN A 85 3.58 16.33 -15.33
CA ASN A 85 3.69 15.94 -16.72
C ASN A 85 2.78 14.72 -17.02
N CYS A 86 2.70 14.34 -18.29
CA CYS A 86 1.81 13.27 -18.75
C CYS A 86 2.15 11.87 -18.19
N MET A 87 3.37 11.65 -17.71
CA MET A 87 3.82 10.38 -17.15
C MET A 87 3.43 10.18 -15.68
N PHE A 88 2.91 11.19 -14.97
CA PHE A 88 2.61 11.12 -13.53
C PHE A 88 2.02 9.77 -13.06
N ILE A 89 0.90 9.34 -13.63
CA ILE A 89 0.24 8.08 -13.24
C ILE A 89 1.10 6.85 -13.59
N TYR A 90 1.71 6.84 -14.77
CA TYR A 90 2.48 5.70 -15.27
C TYR A 90 3.82 5.55 -14.54
N TRP A 91 4.51 6.66 -14.27
CA TRP A 91 5.79 6.69 -13.56
C TRP A 91 5.61 6.13 -12.14
N HIS A 92 4.62 6.61 -11.39
CA HIS A 92 4.33 6.10 -10.05
C HIS A 92 3.90 4.62 -10.07
N ARG A 93 3.11 4.21 -11.08
CA ARG A 93 2.76 2.79 -11.26
C ARG A 93 3.98 1.91 -11.47
N MET A 94 4.94 2.36 -12.28
CA MET A 94 6.20 1.64 -12.52
C MET A 94 7.10 1.64 -11.28
N MET A 95 7.20 2.75 -10.56
CA MET A 95 7.94 2.82 -9.30
C MET A 95 7.38 1.83 -8.27
N LEU A 96 6.06 1.78 -8.10
CA LEU A 96 5.40 0.82 -7.20
C LEU A 96 5.59 -0.63 -7.64
N LEU A 97 5.58 -0.91 -8.95
CA LEU A 97 5.87 -2.26 -9.46
C LEU A 97 7.34 -2.65 -9.18
N GLY A 98 8.28 -1.73 -9.41
CA GLY A 98 9.69 -1.93 -9.08
C GLY A 98 9.90 -2.18 -7.60
N TYR A 99 9.23 -1.41 -6.74
CA TYR A 99 9.30 -1.56 -5.29
C TYR A 99 8.73 -2.91 -4.83
N GLU A 100 7.59 -3.34 -5.37
CA GLU A 100 7.02 -4.66 -5.12
C GLU A 100 7.99 -5.78 -5.51
N ASN A 101 8.57 -5.71 -6.71
CA ASN A 101 9.52 -6.71 -7.20
C ASN A 101 10.80 -6.73 -6.35
N MET A 102 11.28 -5.56 -5.90
CA MET A 102 12.40 -5.47 -4.96
C MET A 102 12.08 -6.22 -3.67
N LEU A 103 10.93 -5.96 -3.02
CA LEU A 103 10.53 -6.66 -1.79
C LEU A 103 10.46 -8.18 -2.01
N ARG A 104 9.86 -8.63 -3.12
CA ARG A 104 9.74 -10.05 -3.47
C ARG A 104 11.09 -10.74 -3.72
N SER A 105 12.12 -9.97 -4.07
CA SER A 105 13.48 -10.48 -4.32
C SER A 105 14.32 -10.64 -3.04
N LEU A 106 13.90 -10.07 -1.91
CA LEU A 106 14.74 -10.02 -0.71
C LEU A 106 14.96 -11.38 -0.05
N ASP A 107 13.95 -12.25 -0.13
CA ASP A 107 13.92 -13.60 0.44
C ASP A 107 12.80 -14.43 -0.21
N PRO A 108 12.97 -15.76 -0.39
CA PRO A 108 11.93 -16.64 -0.91
C PRO A 108 10.57 -16.55 -0.21
N LYS A 109 10.49 -16.17 1.07
CA LYS A 109 9.20 -16.02 1.78
C LYS A 109 8.39 -14.81 1.32
N TYR A 110 9.04 -13.78 0.79
CA TYR A 110 8.35 -12.59 0.26
C TYR A 110 7.94 -12.75 -1.20
N ARG A 111 8.29 -13.85 -1.86
CA ARG A 111 8.12 -14.05 -3.31
C ARG A 111 6.70 -13.86 -3.85
N CYS A 112 5.68 -13.92 -2.97
CA CYS A 112 4.26 -13.75 -3.29
C CYS A 112 3.63 -12.48 -2.68
N LEU A 113 4.44 -11.61 -2.07
CA LEU A 113 4.00 -10.35 -1.51
C LEU A 113 3.41 -9.44 -2.61
N THR A 114 2.30 -8.78 -2.26
CA THR A 114 1.68 -7.71 -3.04
C THR A 114 1.71 -6.42 -2.22
N LEU A 115 1.89 -5.28 -2.87
CA LEU A 115 1.77 -4.01 -2.15
C LEU A 115 0.32 -3.77 -1.69
N PRO A 116 0.11 -3.39 -0.42
CA PRO A 116 -1.18 -2.92 0.03
C PRO A 116 -1.45 -1.50 -0.50
N TYR A 117 -2.71 -1.08 -0.46
CA TYR A 117 -3.07 0.33 -0.61
C TYR A 117 -3.71 0.88 0.66
N TRP A 118 -3.54 2.17 0.90
CA TRP A 118 -4.25 2.88 1.96
C TRP A 118 -5.59 3.38 1.40
N ASP A 119 -6.68 2.84 1.93
CA ASP A 119 -8.04 3.23 1.54
C ASP A 119 -8.49 4.50 2.28
N HIS A 120 -8.27 5.64 1.64
CA HIS A 120 -8.74 6.94 2.16
C HIS A 120 -10.27 7.07 2.19
N LEU A 121 -11.00 6.36 1.32
CA LEU A 121 -12.47 6.43 1.29
C LEU A 121 -13.07 5.74 2.51
N SER A 122 -12.55 4.55 2.85
CA SER A 122 -12.93 3.87 4.10
C SER A 122 -12.55 4.70 5.33
N GLY A 123 -11.37 5.32 5.32
CA GLY A 123 -10.92 6.20 6.40
C GLY A 123 -11.80 7.44 6.58
N THR A 124 -12.18 8.11 5.50
CA THR A 124 -13.06 9.30 5.54
C THR A 124 -14.49 8.93 5.88
N ALA A 125 -15.00 7.76 5.44
CA ALA A 125 -16.32 7.27 5.84
C ALA A 125 -16.41 7.05 7.36
N ARG A 126 -15.39 6.42 7.96
CA ARG A 126 -15.30 6.26 9.43
C ARG A 126 -15.28 7.60 10.15
N LYS A 127 -14.55 8.59 9.61
CA LYS A 127 -14.50 9.95 10.13
C LYS A 127 -15.86 10.64 10.07
N SER A 128 -16.58 10.53 8.95
CA SER A 128 -17.94 11.07 8.78
C SER A 128 -18.96 10.39 9.70
N ALA A 129 -18.79 9.10 9.98
CA ALA A 129 -19.63 8.36 10.92
C ALA A 129 -19.30 8.64 12.40
N GLY A 130 -18.29 9.46 12.70
CA GLY A 130 -17.87 9.76 14.07
C GLY A 130 -17.18 8.61 14.81
N THR A 131 -16.77 7.56 14.09
CA THR A 131 -16.11 6.37 14.69
C THR A 131 -14.62 6.57 14.94
N CYS A 132 -14.05 7.66 14.43
CA CYS A 132 -12.66 8.06 14.60
C CYS A 132 -12.53 9.59 14.41
N SER A 133 -11.43 10.17 14.87
CA SER A 133 -11.25 11.61 14.98
C SER A 133 -10.23 12.21 14.01
N ASN A 134 -9.24 11.46 13.56
CA ASN A 134 -8.14 11.95 12.74
C ASN A 134 -7.55 10.80 11.90
N MET A 135 -6.57 11.08 11.06
CA MET A 135 -6.03 10.05 10.17
C MET A 135 -5.38 8.89 10.94
N TRP A 136 -4.90 9.11 12.16
CA TRP A 136 -4.21 8.10 12.94
C TRP A 136 -5.13 7.05 13.55
N ASP A 137 -6.33 7.43 14.00
CA ASP A 137 -7.32 6.49 14.55
C ASP A 137 -8.31 6.01 13.48
N CYS A 138 -8.42 6.71 12.35
CA CYS A 138 -9.26 6.30 11.24
C CYS A 138 -8.64 5.24 10.32
N THR A 139 -7.37 4.86 10.48
CA THR A 139 -6.76 3.73 9.78
C THR A 139 -5.58 3.13 10.55
N ALA A 140 -5.43 1.82 10.48
CA ALA A 140 -4.26 1.14 11.03
C ALA A 140 -2.99 1.33 10.18
N ALA A 141 -3.08 1.79 8.92
CA ALA A 141 -1.92 1.91 8.04
C ALA A 141 -0.84 2.87 8.58
N ILE A 142 -1.26 3.95 9.24
CA ILE A 142 -0.32 4.94 9.81
C ILE A 142 0.33 4.40 11.09
N THR A 143 -0.44 3.77 11.97
CA THR A 143 0.07 3.20 13.22
C THR A 143 0.99 2.02 12.96
N ASP A 144 0.58 1.11 12.07
CA ASP A 144 1.32 -0.12 11.77
C ASP A 144 2.62 0.17 10.99
N SER A 145 2.72 1.31 10.30
CA SER A 145 3.96 1.76 9.64
C SER A 145 4.96 2.42 10.59
N GLY A 146 4.91 2.10 11.88
CA GLY A 146 5.91 2.51 12.88
C GLY A 146 5.66 3.86 13.55
N SER A 147 4.47 4.44 13.39
CA SER A 147 4.03 5.55 14.24
C SER A 147 3.63 5.01 15.62
N ARG A 148 4.57 5.01 16.58
CA ARG A 148 4.24 4.69 17.99
C ARG A 148 3.38 5.81 18.56
N ILE A 149 2.07 5.74 18.47
CA ILE A 149 1.21 6.75 19.10
C ILE A 149 1.16 6.49 20.60
N ASN A 150 1.58 7.45 21.39
CA ASN A 150 1.25 7.51 22.81
C ASN A 150 -0.26 7.73 22.94
N THR A 151 -0.98 6.68 23.30
CA THR A 151 -2.45 6.65 23.41
C THR A 151 -3.00 7.60 24.47
N LEU A 152 -2.20 8.03 25.45
CA LEU A 152 -2.60 9.00 26.48
C LEU A 152 -2.55 10.45 25.98
N THR A 153 -1.70 10.74 25.00
CA THR A 153 -1.50 12.11 24.48
C THR A 153 -1.96 12.28 23.04
N GLY A 154 -2.28 11.17 22.35
CA GLY A 154 -2.55 11.17 20.92
C GLY A 154 -1.39 11.75 20.12
N ARG A 155 -0.13 11.59 20.58
CA ARG A 155 1.11 12.05 19.92
C ARG A 155 1.95 10.86 19.50
N ALA A 156 2.62 10.94 18.35
CA ALA A 156 3.69 10.00 18.04
C ALA A 156 4.81 10.14 19.10
N GLY A 157 5.21 9.04 19.73
CA GLY A 157 6.38 8.92 20.58
C GLY A 157 7.63 8.65 19.74
N GLY A 158 8.79 9.11 20.20
CA GLY A 158 10.05 8.92 19.49
C GLY A 158 11.18 9.76 20.08
N LEU A 159 12.29 9.80 19.36
CA LEU A 159 13.53 10.47 19.76
C LEU A 159 13.55 11.93 19.27
N SER A 160 14.12 12.83 20.08
CA SER A 160 14.47 14.19 19.68
C SER A 160 15.76 14.17 18.85
N GLN A 161 15.68 13.62 17.64
CA GLN A 161 16.82 13.42 16.75
C GLN A 161 16.46 13.92 15.34
N SER A 162 17.37 14.68 14.72
CA SER A 162 17.22 15.08 13.32
C SER A 162 17.74 13.98 12.40
N LEU A 163 17.12 13.84 11.23
CA LEU A 163 17.46 12.83 10.24
C LEU A 163 18.11 13.49 9.04
N LYS A 164 19.34 13.10 8.68
CA LYS A 164 19.96 13.54 7.43
C LYS A 164 19.82 12.47 6.34
N ILE A 165 19.34 12.91 5.18
CA ILE A 165 19.12 12.12 3.97
C ILE A 165 19.86 12.85 2.86
N TYR A 166 20.97 12.26 2.40
CA TYR A 166 21.91 12.92 1.51
C TYR A 166 22.31 14.31 2.03
N ASP A 167 22.10 15.36 1.24
CA ASP A 167 22.41 16.75 1.61
C ASP A 167 21.24 17.47 2.30
N THR A 168 20.14 16.78 2.58
CA THR A 168 18.96 17.33 3.24
C THR A 168 18.90 16.93 4.70
N VAL A 169 18.72 17.91 5.59
CA VAL A 169 18.50 17.69 7.03
C VAL A 169 17.03 17.90 7.37
N ILE A 170 16.35 16.82 7.77
CA ILE A 170 14.98 16.85 8.28
C ILE A 170 15.06 16.99 9.80
N ARG A 171 14.68 18.18 10.29
CA ARG A 171 14.78 18.50 11.72
C ARG A 171 13.62 17.88 12.51
N SER A 172 13.95 17.28 13.66
CA SER A 172 12.96 17.04 14.71
C SER A 172 12.80 18.30 15.54
N THR A 173 11.57 18.75 15.71
CA THR A 173 11.21 19.93 16.51
C THR A 173 10.24 19.50 17.60
N ALA A 174 10.59 19.77 18.86
CA ALA A 174 9.82 19.32 20.03
C ALA A 174 8.33 19.71 20.01
N SER A 175 7.95 20.72 19.23
CA SER A 175 6.57 21.20 19.10
C SER A 175 5.81 20.68 17.88
N SER A 176 6.46 20.09 16.87
CA SER A 176 5.78 19.66 15.63
C SER A 176 6.20 18.33 15.04
N THR A 177 7.43 17.84 15.25
CA THR A 177 7.90 16.59 14.64
C THR A 177 8.81 15.78 15.58
N VAL A 178 8.76 14.46 15.44
CA VAL A 178 9.55 13.52 16.26
C VAL A 178 10.13 12.40 15.40
N CYS A 179 11.30 11.87 15.77
CA CYS A 179 11.87 10.71 15.10
C CYS A 179 11.29 9.42 15.70
N THR A 180 10.29 8.86 15.02
CA THR A 180 9.62 7.61 15.44
C THR A 180 10.49 6.40 15.14
N ASN A 181 10.59 5.48 16.09
CA ASN A 181 11.40 4.26 16.02
C ASN A 181 10.55 2.98 16.21
N GLY A 182 9.28 3.01 15.81
CA GLY A 182 8.47 1.80 15.69
C GLY A 182 8.92 0.98 14.48
N ASP A 183 8.68 -0.32 14.50
CA ASP A 183 8.86 -1.15 13.31
C ASP A 183 7.84 -0.73 12.22
N PRO A 184 8.21 -0.67 10.93
CA PRO A 184 9.51 -0.99 10.34
C PRO A 184 10.47 0.21 10.28
N VAL A 185 10.04 1.43 10.63
CA VAL A 185 10.84 2.65 10.46
C VAL A 185 12.08 2.70 11.36
N SER A 186 12.15 1.85 12.38
CA SER A 186 13.37 1.61 13.17
C SER A 186 14.55 1.07 12.37
N HIS A 187 14.30 0.52 11.17
CA HIS A 187 15.34 0.02 10.27
C HIS A 187 15.91 1.14 9.37
N PHE A 188 15.31 2.34 9.36
CA PHE A 188 15.74 3.41 8.47
C PHE A 188 16.99 4.15 8.97
N CYS A 189 18.06 4.15 8.17
CA CYS A 189 19.32 4.81 8.51
C CYS A 189 19.54 6.21 7.90
N GLY A 190 18.86 6.54 6.80
CA GLY A 190 19.21 7.72 5.99
C GLY A 190 20.63 7.65 5.43
N ASN A 191 21.26 8.80 5.12
CA ASN A 191 22.67 8.88 4.70
C ASN A 191 23.58 9.34 5.85
N ASN A 192 23.37 8.79 7.05
CA ASN A 192 24.04 9.20 8.27
C ASN A 192 25.22 8.27 8.60
N THR A 193 26.33 8.83 9.09
CA THR A 193 27.49 8.03 9.55
C THR A 193 27.12 7.09 10.70
N VAL A 194 26.19 7.51 11.56
CA VAL A 194 25.52 6.66 12.55
C VAL A 194 24.08 6.49 12.10
N CYS A 195 23.64 5.24 11.88
CA CYS A 195 22.29 4.93 11.45
C CYS A 195 21.25 5.52 12.41
N ALA A 196 20.35 6.35 11.88
CA ALA A 196 19.37 7.06 12.70
C ALA A 196 18.34 6.14 13.38
N LYS A 197 18.01 5.00 12.74
CA LYS A 197 17.02 4.01 13.21
C LYS A 197 15.65 4.62 13.54
N CYS A 198 15.24 5.60 12.74
CA CYS A 198 13.97 6.28 12.91
C CYS A 198 13.57 7.06 11.65
N MET A 199 12.28 7.39 11.55
CA MET A 199 11.76 8.32 10.56
C MET A 199 11.00 9.46 11.24
N ILE A 200 11.18 10.68 10.72
CA ILE A 200 10.53 11.88 11.23
C ILE A 200 9.05 11.84 10.88
N ARG A 201 8.19 11.98 11.88
CA ARG A 201 6.73 12.09 11.72
C ARG A 201 6.19 13.30 12.49
N SER A 202 5.01 13.78 12.07
CA SER A 202 4.28 14.84 12.78
C SER A 202 3.89 14.39 14.20
N LEU A 203 3.99 15.30 15.17
CA LEU A 203 3.46 15.13 16.52
C LEU A 203 1.94 15.34 16.59
N LYS A 204 1.36 15.99 15.58
CA LYS A 204 -0.08 16.25 15.48
C LYS A 204 -0.72 15.26 14.52
N ALA A 205 -1.79 14.62 14.99
CA ALA A 205 -2.63 13.79 14.14
C ALA A 205 -3.37 14.65 13.11
N PRO A 206 -3.09 14.53 11.81
CA PRO A 206 -3.76 15.33 10.81
C PRO A 206 -5.21 14.87 10.65
N SER A 207 -6.12 15.82 10.43
CA SER A 207 -7.47 15.51 9.92
C SER A 207 -7.36 15.07 8.47
N TYR A 208 -8.29 14.22 8.01
CA TYR A 208 -8.37 13.92 6.57
C TYR A 208 -8.63 15.20 5.77
N PRO A 209 -7.88 15.44 4.68
CA PRO A 209 -8.14 16.56 3.79
C PRO A 209 -9.47 16.35 3.07
N ALA A 210 -10.13 17.45 2.70
CA ALA A 210 -11.39 17.40 1.94
C ALA A 210 -11.24 16.63 0.61
N ASP A 211 -10.04 16.67 0.02
CA ASP A 211 -9.66 15.96 -1.20
C ASP A 211 -9.74 14.43 -1.10
N ALA A 212 -9.69 13.88 0.11
CA ALA A 212 -9.76 12.44 0.36
C ALA A 212 -11.20 11.91 0.48
N PHE A 213 -12.21 12.79 0.57
CA PHE A 213 -13.61 12.39 0.74
C PHE A 213 -14.21 11.93 -0.59
N PHE A 214 -15.16 11.00 -0.51
CA PHE A 214 -15.82 10.37 -1.66
C PHE A 214 -16.24 11.36 -2.75
N GLY A 215 -16.94 12.45 -2.38
CA GLY A 215 -17.40 13.44 -3.36
C GLY A 215 -16.26 14.15 -4.10
N SER A 216 -15.11 14.36 -3.44
CA SER A 216 -13.94 14.95 -4.09
C SER A 216 -13.21 13.94 -4.96
N VAL A 217 -12.95 12.73 -4.45
CA VAL A 217 -12.30 11.66 -5.21
C VAL A 217 -13.11 11.29 -6.45
N TYR A 218 -14.44 11.21 -6.32
CA TYR A 218 -15.33 10.99 -7.47
C TYR A 218 -15.15 12.08 -8.52
N LYS A 219 -15.10 13.36 -8.11
CA LYS A 219 -14.86 14.46 -9.04
C LYS A 219 -13.50 14.38 -9.71
N GLN A 220 -12.45 14.07 -8.96
CA GLN A 220 -11.09 13.94 -9.51
C GLN A 220 -11.00 12.86 -10.59
N ILE A 221 -11.73 11.75 -10.43
CA ILE A 221 -11.66 10.60 -11.34
C ILE A 221 -12.64 10.73 -12.52
N PHE A 222 -13.86 11.18 -12.29
CA PHE A 222 -14.97 10.98 -13.24
C PHE A 222 -15.46 12.25 -13.94
N THR A 223 -14.86 13.42 -13.69
CA THR A 223 -15.32 14.69 -14.30
C THR A 223 -14.68 15.02 -15.64
N SER A 224 -13.61 14.32 -16.04
CA SER A 224 -12.95 14.55 -17.33
C SER A 224 -12.57 13.24 -18.00
N SER A 225 -12.79 13.18 -19.31
CA SER A 225 -12.25 12.13 -20.20
C SER A 225 -10.90 12.52 -20.80
N VAL A 226 -10.45 13.77 -20.60
CA VAL A 226 -9.15 14.25 -21.06
C VAL A 226 -8.09 13.83 -20.04
N TYR A 227 -7.17 12.96 -20.47
CA TYR A 227 -6.15 12.39 -19.59
C TYR A 227 -5.33 13.46 -18.84
N ASP A 228 -4.98 14.57 -19.51
CA ASP A 228 -4.21 15.65 -18.90
C ASP A 228 -4.94 16.33 -17.73
N THR A 229 -6.25 16.58 -17.90
CA THR A 229 -7.09 17.13 -16.84
C THR A 229 -7.29 16.12 -15.72
N PHE A 230 -7.58 14.86 -16.07
CA PHE A 230 -7.74 13.75 -15.11
C PHE A 230 -6.51 13.58 -14.21
N ARG A 231 -5.31 13.46 -14.80
CA ARG A 231 -4.06 13.31 -14.03
C ARG A 231 -3.85 14.50 -13.11
N SER A 232 -4.16 15.71 -13.59
CA SER A 232 -3.94 16.96 -12.88
C SER A 232 -4.84 17.07 -11.66
N TYR A 233 -6.10 16.63 -11.78
CA TYR A 233 -7.02 16.55 -10.64
C TYR A 233 -6.57 15.55 -9.58
N ILE A 234 -6.02 14.41 -9.98
CA ILE A 234 -5.46 13.44 -9.02
C ILE A 234 -4.21 14.02 -8.34
N GLU A 235 -3.27 14.55 -9.12
CA GLU A 235 -1.99 15.06 -8.64
C GLU A 235 -2.18 16.24 -7.67
N GLN A 236 -3.03 17.20 -8.03
CA GLN A 236 -3.31 18.38 -7.21
C GLN A 236 -4.33 18.10 -6.09
N GLY A 237 -5.17 17.08 -6.26
CA GLY A 237 -6.15 16.65 -5.28
C GLY A 237 -5.54 15.72 -4.24
N VAL A 238 -6.07 14.49 -4.16
CA VAL A 238 -5.76 13.53 -3.10
C VAL A 238 -4.26 13.25 -2.94
N HIS A 239 -3.50 13.24 -4.04
CA HIS A 239 -2.06 13.01 -4.02
C HIS A 239 -1.33 14.11 -3.23
N SER A 240 -1.47 15.39 -3.61
CA SER A 240 -0.72 16.50 -2.97
C SER A 240 -1.01 16.68 -1.48
N LYS A 241 -2.14 16.17 -0.98
CA LYS A 241 -2.53 16.32 0.43
C LYS A 241 -2.08 15.18 1.32
N LEU A 242 -1.69 14.05 0.73
CA LEU A 242 -1.42 12.79 1.45
C LEU A 242 -0.05 12.19 1.12
N ALA A 243 0.64 12.71 0.10
CA ALA A 243 2.03 12.39 -0.25
C ALA A 243 3.04 13.13 0.63
#